data_AF-A0A9D8M6N0-F1
#
_entry.id   AF-A0A9D8M6N0-F1
#
_cell.length_a   1.000
_cell.length_b   1.000
_cell.length_c   1.000
_cell.angle_alpha   90.00
_cell.angle_beta   90.00
_cell.angle_gamma   90.00
#
_symmetry.space_group_name_H-M   'P 1'
#
loop_
_entity.id
_entity.type
_entity.pdbx_description
1 polymer ?
#
loop_
_entity_poly.entity_id
_entity_poly.type
_entity_poly.pdbx_seq_one_letter_code
_entity_poly.pdbx_strand_id
1 'polypeptide(L)' 'MAVRKQRITPLGWKIKQRLAELEMTHKEFCAQHKIPLSRLSEIISGTRQNRKYRDQILRVLEIEEEGQSHAEQVHHVG' A
#
# COMPACT_ATOMS: atom_id res chain seq x y z
N MET A 1 -20.38 -15.49 -11.38
CA MET A 1 -19.13 -15.38 -10.59
C MET A 1 -19.42 -14.57 -9.34
N ALA A 2 -19.48 -15.18 -8.16
CA ALA A 2 -19.74 -14.45 -6.93
C ALA A 2 -18.52 -13.57 -6.60
N VAL A 3 -18.64 -12.25 -6.75
CA VAL A 3 -17.65 -11.28 -6.28
C VAL A 3 -17.61 -11.42 -4.76
N ARG A 4 -16.67 -12.23 -4.26
CA ARG A 4 -16.37 -12.34 -2.84
C ARG A 4 -16.02 -10.92 -2.39
N LYS A 5 -16.85 -10.31 -1.54
CA LYS A 5 -16.54 -9.07 -0.82
C LYS A 5 -15.32 -9.36 0.07
N GLN A 6 -14.13 -9.31 -0.51
CA GLN A 6 -12.88 -9.34 0.23
C GLN A 6 -12.95 -8.16 1.19
N ARG A 7 -12.78 -8.43 2.49
CA ARG A 7 -12.76 -7.36 3.50
C ARG A 7 -11.52 -6.51 3.21
N ILE A 8 -11.73 -5.39 2.52
CA ILE A 8 -10.68 -4.42 2.25
C ILE A 8 -10.47 -3.66 3.56
N THR A 9 -9.24 -3.65 4.06
CA THR A 9 -8.87 -2.85 5.24
C THR A 9 -8.87 -1.36 4.88
N PRO A 10 -8.99 -0.45 5.86
CA PRO A 10 -8.82 0.99 5.61
C PRO A 10 -7.48 1.30 4.90
N LEU A 11 -6.42 0.56 5.24
CA LEU A 11 -5.14 0.63 4.53
C LEU A 11 -5.27 0.20 3.05
N GLY A 12 -5.94 -0.92 2.79
CA GLY A 12 -6.18 -1.39 1.42
C GLY A 12 -6.96 -0.39 0.55
N TRP A 13 -7.86 0.39 1.17
CA TRP A 13 -8.54 1.50 0.50
C TRP A 13 -7.58 2.64 0.17
N LYS A 14 -6.75 3.08 1.12
CA LYS A 14 -5.73 4.12 0.88
C LYS A 14 -4.76 3.72 -0.25
N ILE A 15 -4.31 2.47 -0.27
CA ILE A 15 -3.45 1.93 -1.33
C ILE A 15 -4.12 2.05 -2.69
N LYS A 16 -5.39 1.59 -2.81
CA LYS A 16 -6.14 1.68 -4.07
C LYS A 16 -6.37 3.11 -4.51
N GLN A 17 -6.66 4.02 -3.58
CA GLN A 17 -6.86 5.43 -3.87
C GLN A 17 -5.57 6.05 -4.42
N ARG A 18 -4.43 5.85 -3.75
CA ARG A 18 -3.13 6.35 -4.23
C ARG A 18 -2.74 5.78 -5.57
N LEU A 19 -2.98 4.49 -5.79
CA LEU A 19 -2.74 3.87 -7.10
C LEU A 19 -3.60 4.49 -8.20
N ALA A 20 -4.86 4.84 -7.90
CA ALA A 20 -5.72 5.55 -8.84
C ALA A 20 -5.24 6.98 -9.10
N GLU A 21 -4.79 7.71 -8.06
CA GLU A 21 -4.20 9.05 -8.20
C GLU A 21 -2.91 9.05 -9.05
N LEU A 22 -2.13 7.97 -8.96
CA LEU A 22 -0.92 7.77 -9.75
C LEU A 22 -1.18 7.16 -11.14
N GLU A 23 -2.45 6.98 -11.51
CA GLU A 23 -2.88 6.29 -12.74
C GLU A 23 -2.21 4.92 -12.94
N MET A 24 -1.84 4.26 -11.85
CA MET A 24 -1.03 3.07 -11.86
C MET A 24 -1.86 1.84 -11.47
N THR A 25 -1.78 0.78 -12.26
CA THR A 25 -2.49 -0.47 -11.96
C THR A 25 -1.76 -1.30 -10.92
N HIS A 26 -2.47 -2.20 -10.21
CA HIS A 26 -1.84 -3.14 -9.27
C HIS A 26 -0.69 -3.95 -9.89
N LYS A 27 -0.77 -4.28 -11.19
CA LYS A 27 0.26 -5.03 -11.92
C LYS A 27 1.50 -4.18 -12.14
N GLU A 28 1.31 -2.95 -12.63
CA GLU A 28 2.39 -1.97 -12.86
C GLU A 28 3.15 -1.70 -11.57
N PHE A 29 2.43 -1.39 -10.49
CA PHE A 29 3.01 -1.15 -9.18
C PHE A 29 3.78 -2.38 -8.65
N CYS A 30 3.21 -3.58 -8.80
CA CYS A 30 3.87 -4.81 -8.43
C CYS A 30 5.17 -5.05 -9.23
N ALA A 31 5.15 -4.80 -10.54
CA ALA A 31 6.31 -4.94 -11.41
C ALA A 31 7.42 -3.93 -11.03
N GLN A 32 7.04 -2.66 -10.86
CA GLN A 32 7.97 -1.57 -10.55
C GLN A 32 8.69 -1.78 -9.20
N HIS A 33 7.96 -2.21 -8.17
CA HIS A 33 8.51 -2.38 -6.82
C HIS A 33 8.94 -3.83 -6.51
N LYS A 34 8.90 -4.73 -7.50
CA LYS A 34 9.18 -6.17 -7.35
C LYS A 34 8.36 -6.81 -6.23
N ILE A 35 7.11 -6.38 -6.10
CA ILE A 35 6.15 -6.89 -5.12
C ILE A 35 5.28 -7.93 -5.83
N PRO A 36 5.12 -9.14 -5.30
CA PRO A 36 4.19 -10.11 -5.87
C PRO A 36 2.74 -9.68 -5.59
N LEU A 37 1.89 -9.77 -6.62
CA LEU A 37 0.46 -9.45 -6.55
C LEU A 37 -0.26 -10.13 -5.38
N SER A 38 0.11 -11.37 -5.06
CA SER A 38 -0.45 -12.07 -3.90
C SER A 38 -0.20 -11.33 -2.59
N ARG A 39 1.02 -10.81 -2.37
CA ARG A 39 1.32 -10.03 -1.15
C ARG A 39 0.57 -8.71 -1.11
N LEU A 40 0.45 -8.02 -2.24
CA LEU A 40 -0.35 -6.79 -2.31
C LEU A 40 -1.80 -7.08 -1.95
N SER A 41 -2.38 -8.15 -2.49
CA SER A 41 -3.74 -8.59 -2.19
C SER A 41 -3.91 -8.96 -0.70
N GLU A 42 -2.94 -9.66 -0.10
CA GLU A 42 -2.94 -10.00 1.33
C GLU A 42 -2.89 -8.75 2.22
N ILE A 43 -2.11 -7.73 1.83
CA ILE A 43 -2.00 -6.47 2.56
C ILE A 43 -3.30 -5.67 2.46
N ILE A 44 -3.88 -5.57 1.25
CA ILE A 44 -5.16 -4.91 1.02
C ILE A 44 -6.27 -5.60 1.83
N SER A 45 -6.28 -6.93 1.86
CA SER A 45 -7.28 -7.72 2.58
C SER A 45 -7.00 -7.85 4.09
N GLY A 46 -5.83 -7.44 4.58
CA GLY A 46 -5.45 -7.54 6.00
C GLY A 46 -5.24 -8.96 6.52
N THR A 47 -5.09 -9.96 5.64
CA THR A 47 -5.02 -11.38 6.03
C THR A 47 -3.67 -11.79 6.64
N ARG A 48 -2.59 -11.06 6.32
CA ARG A 48 -1.28 -11.26 6.94
C ARG A 48 -0.58 -9.92 7.20
N GLN A 49 -0.04 -9.76 8.41
CA GLN A 49 0.84 -8.65 8.78
C GLN A 49 2.22 -8.82 8.15
N ASN A 50 2.33 -8.66 6.83
CA ASN A 50 3.61 -8.69 6.13
C ASN A 50 4.31 -7.32 6.30
N ARG A 51 4.81 -7.04 7.51
CA ARG A 51 5.33 -5.73 7.93
C ARG A 51 6.35 -5.15 6.95
N LYS A 52 7.25 -5.96 6.40
CA LYS A 52 8.28 -5.53 5.44
C LYS A 52 7.69 -4.93 4.15
N TYR A 53 6.70 -5.60 3.56
CA TYR A 53 6.07 -5.14 2.32
C TYR A 53 5.07 -4.03 2.58
N ARG A 54 4.37 -4.08 3.72
CA ARG A 54 3.49 -2.99 4.15
C ARG A 54 4.27 -1.68 4.27
N ASP A 55 5.38 -1.68 5.01
CA ASP A 55 6.24 -0.50 5.19
C ASP A 55 6.78 0.00 3.85
N GLN A 56 7.24 -0.90 2.97
CA GLN A 56 7.69 -0.52 1.63
C GLN A 56 6.57 0.14 0.81
N ILE A 57 5.35 -0.40 0.82
CA ILE A 57 4.21 0.14 0.07
C ILE A 57 3.76 1.49 0.64
N LEU A 58 3.72 1.62 1.97
CA LEU A 58 3.40 2.87 2.65
C LEU A 58 4.40 3.97 2.30
N ARG A 59 5.71 3.66 2.34
CA ARG A 59 6.77 4.59 1.93
C ARG A 59 6.67 4.99 0.46
N VAL A 60 6.43 4.02 -0.43
CA VAL A 60 6.37 4.28 -1.87
C VAL A 60 5.13 5.09 -2.26
N LEU A 61 3.98 4.80 -1.65
CA LEU A 61 2.72 5.51 -1.94
C LEU A 61 2.53 6.75 -1.05
N GLU A 62 3.53 7.06 -0.21
CA GLU A 62 3.50 8.15 0.77
C GLU A 62 2.19 8.16 1.56
N ILE A 63 1.77 6.96 2.00
CA ILE A 63 0.56 6.78 2.79
C ILE A 63 0.98 6.84 4.25
N GLU A 64 0.48 7.84 4.95
CA GLU A 64 0.61 7.91 6.40
C GLU A 64 -0.36 6.89 7.02
N GLU A 65 0.20 5.93 7.74
CA GLU A 65 -0.56 5.08 8.65
C GLU A 65 -0.98 5.94 9.83
N GLU A 66 -2.09 6.68 9.65
CA GLU A 66 -2.86 7.36 10.69
C GLU A 66 -3.12 6.37 11.84
N GLY A 67 -2.17 6.29 12.77
CA GLY A 67 -2.04 5.13 13.63
C GLY A 67 -0.70 5.00 14.36
N GLN A 68 0.43 5.52 13.85
CA GLN A 68 1.65 5.74 14.64
C GLN A 68 2.46 6.93 14.07
N SER A 69 2.40 8.06 14.79
CA SER A 69 3.29 9.22 14.80
C SER A 69 4.32 9.32 13.67
N HIS A 70 4.00 10.09 12.63
CA HIS A 70 5.01 10.73 11.80
C HIS A 70 5.68 11.85 12.61
N ALA A 71 6.91 11.61 13.05
CA ALA A 71 7.85 12.67 13.36
C ALA A 71 9.01 12.55 12.37
N GLU A 72 8.94 13.43 11.37
CA GLU A 72 10.08 14.21 10.88
C GLU A 72 11.17 13.47 10.11
N GLN A 73 11.25 13.76 8.81
CA GLN A 73 12.51 14.05 8.14
C GLN A 73 12.25 14.89 6.90
N VAL A 74 12.18 16.19 7.15
CA VAL A 74 12.27 17.23 6.12
C VAL A 74 13.70 17.19 5.59
N HIS A 75 13.89 16.71 4.36
CA HIS A 75 15.16 16.89 3.66
C HIS A 75 15.33 18.39 3.36
N HIS A 76 16.07 19.10 4.22
CA HIS A 76 16.58 20.43 3.93
C HIS A 76 17.92 20.28 3.21
N VAL A 77 17.96 20.87 2.01
CA VAL A 77 19.12 21.04 1.13
C VAL A 77 20.23 21.85 1.81
N GLY A 78 21.49 21.46 1.58
CA GLY A 78 22.70 22.25 1.86
C GLY A 78 23.83 21.83 0.93
#